data_AF-A0A380JZT6-F1
#
_entry.id   AF-A0A380JZT6-F1
#
_cell.length_a   1.000
_cell.length_b   1.000
_cell.length_c   1.000
_cell.angle_alpha   90.00
_cell.angle_beta   90.00
_cell.angle_gamma   90.00
#
_symmetry.space_group_name_H-M   'P 1'
#
loop_
_entity.id
_entity.type
_entity.pdbx_description
1 polymer ?
#
loop_
_entity_poly.entity_id
_entity_poly.type
_entity_poly.pdbx_seq_one_letter_code
_entity_poly.pdbx_strand_id
1 'polypeptide(L)' 'MGQTGAWCLTVLDESNHLIAGMAIEKDDTVGNTANVRFLMGDGSGGSRTVKTISFTPSYWLPPNPYGFRGALKELGICLI' A
#
# COMPACT_ATOMS: atom_id res chain seq x y z
N MET A 1 -16.47 -1.61 -10.15
CA MET A 1 -15.08 -1.89 -9.69
C MET A 1 -15.19 -2.93 -8.59
N GLY A 2 -14.12 -3.69 -8.31
CA GLY A 2 -14.18 -4.80 -7.33
C GLY A 2 -12.83 -5.46 -7.04
N GLN A 3 -11.73 -4.78 -7.36
CA GLN A 3 -10.38 -5.23 -7.03
C GLN A 3 -10.08 -4.89 -5.58
N THR A 4 -9.48 -5.84 -4.87
CA THR A 4 -8.99 -5.70 -3.50
C THR A 4 -7.63 -6.38 -3.40
N GLY A 5 -6.66 -5.71 -2.81
CA GLY A 5 -5.30 -6.22 -2.75
C GLY A 5 -4.49 -5.52 -1.66
N ALA A 6 -3.56 -6.25 -1.06
CA ALA A 6 -2.63 -5.74 -0.07
C ALA A 6 -1.21 -6.21 -0.41
N TRP A 7 -0.26 -5.29 -0.41
CA TRP A 7 1.17 -5.60 -0.43
C TRP A 7 1.82 -4.95 0.78
N CYS A 8 2.71 -5.68 1.47
CA CYS A 8 3.36 -5.19 2.67
C CYS A 8 4.85 -5.52 2.63
N LEU A 9 5.69 -4.54 2.92
CA LEU A 9 7.12 -4.69 3.14
C LEU A 9 7.43 -4.31 4.59
N THR A 10 8.02 -5.24 5.34
CA THR A 10 8.30 -5.08 6.77
C THR A 10 9.74 -5.39 7.10
N VAL A 11 10.22 -4.83 8.20
CA VAL A 11 11.45 -5.20 8.88
C VAL A 11 11.05 -5.78 10.23
N LEU A 12 11.45 -7.02 10.49
CA LEU A 12 11.22 -7.72 11.75
C LEU A 12 12.51 -7.77 12.58
N ASP A 13 12.37 -8.00 13.89
CA ASP A 13 13.49 -8.38 14.76
C ASP A 13 13.78 -9.89 14.70
N GLU A 14 14.82 -10.34 15.41
CA GLU A 14 15.22 -11.76 15.49
C GLU A 14 14.17 -12.66 16.16
N SER A 15 13.16 -12.07 16.82
CA SER A 15 12.02 -12.76 17.43
C SER A 15 10.74 -12.71 16.55
N ASN A 16 10.84 -12.18 15.33
CA ASN A 16 9.74 -11.94 14.38
C ASN A 16 8.74 -10.84 14.79
N HIS A 17 9.06 -9.98 15.76
CA HIS A 17 8.24 -8.80 16.03
C HIS A 17 8.46 -7.74 14.95
N LEU A 18 7.42 -6.98 14.61
CA LEU A 18 7.56 -5.84 13.70
C LEU A 18 8.43 -4.74 14.33
N ILE A 19 9.46 -4.28 13.63
CA ILE A 19 10.17 -3.03 13.94
C ILE A 19 9.49 -1.87 13.21
N ALA A 20 9.37 -1.98 11.88
CA ALA A 20 8.75 -1.00 11.01
C ALA A 20 8.27 -1.64 9.70
N GLY A 21 7.37 -0.98 8.98
CA GLY A 21 6.94 -1.44 7.65
C GLY A 21 6.10 -0.44 6.89
N MET A 22 5.76 -0.80 5.66
CA MET A 22 4.83 -0.08 4.79
C MET A 22 3.88 -1.09 4.15
N ALA A 23 2.59 -0.95 4.46
CA ALA A 23 1.53 -1.64 3.75
C ALA A 23 0.89 -0.72 2.70
N ILE A 24 0.50 -1.28 1.57
CA ILE A 24 -0.27 -0.61 0.52
C ILE A 24 -1.52 -1.46 0.28
N GLU A 25 -2.69 -0.89 0.58
CA GLU A 25 -3.94 -1.64 0.75
C GLU A 25 -5.07 -0.99 -0.04
N LYS A 26 -5.81 -1.80 -0.81
CA LYS A 26 -7.14 -1.48 -1.35
C LYS A 26 -8.16 -2.41 -0.71
N ASP A 27 -8.80 -1.92 0.34
CA ASP A 27 -9.84 -2.57 1.15
C ASP A 27 -11.27 -2.21 0.70
N ASP A 28 -11.46 -1.01 0.15
CA ASP A 28 -12.73 -0.56 -0.45
C ASP A 28 -13.09 -1.37 -1.71
N THR A 29 -14.16 -2.18 -1.62
CA THR A 29 -14.70 -3.01 -2.72
C THR A 29 -15.63 -2.27 -3.68
N VAL A 30 -16.20 -1.13 -3.26
CA VAL A 30 -17.27 -0.43 -3.99
C VAL A 30 -16.71 0.79 -4.73
N GLY A 31 -15.91 1.59 -4.04
CA GLY A 31 -15.22 2.75 -4.58
C GLY A 31 -13.82 2.41 -5.11
N ASN A 32 -13.00 3.46 -5.20
CA ASN A 32 -11.64 3.39 -5.70
C ASN A 32 -10.68 4.17 -4.79
N THR A 33 -10.69 3.81 -3.51
CA THR A 33 -9.76 4.32 -2.50
C THR A 33 -8.71 3.26 -2.19
N ALA A 34 -7.44 3.66 -2.14
CA ALA A 34 -6.34 2.85 -1.62
C ALA A 34 -5.53 3.66 -0.60
N ASN A 35 -4.76 2.97 0.24
CA ASN A 35 -4.04 3.57 1.37
C ASN A 35 -2.61 3.05 1.44
N VAL A 36 -1.63 3.95 1.54
CA VAL A 36 -0.31 3.63 2.06
C VAL A 36 -0.35 3.81 3.58
N ARG A 37 -0.08 2.75 4.34
CA ARG A 37 -0.04 2.73 5.81
C ARG A 37 1.40 2.47 6.25
N PHE A 38 2.01 3.45 6.92
CA PHE A 38 3.31 3.29 7.56
C PHE A 38 3.10 2.68 8.95
N LEU A 39 3.71 1.52 9.16
CA LEU A 39 3.59 0.71 10.36
C LEU A 39 4.86 0.83 11.21
N MET A 40 4.70 0.87 12.53
CA MET A 40 5.76 0.70 13.50
C MET A 40 5.40 -0.44 14.44
N GLY A 41 6.40 -1.08 15.02
CA GLY A 41 6.21 -1.95 16.18
C GLY A 41 5.59 -1.22 17.36
N ASP A 42 4.89 -1.98 18.20
CA ASP A 42 4.49 -1.59 19.56
C ASP A 42 5.41 -2.17 20.65
N GLY A 43 6.40 -2.98 20.27
CA GLY A 43 7.32 -3.64 21.20
C GLY A 43 6.74 -4.90 21.89
N SER A 44 5.51 -5.27 21.58
CA SER A 44 4.79 -6.45 22.11
C SER A 44 4.44 -7.46 21.02
N GLY A 45 5.11 -7.38 19.86
CA GLY A 45 4.84 -8.21 18.68
C GLY A 45 3.70 -7.73 17.78
N GLY A 46 2.98 -6.66 18.16
CA GLY A 46 1.94 -6.05 17.34
C GLY A 46 2.46 -4.90 16.48
N SER A 47 1.51 -4.22 15.81
CA SER A 47 1.82 -3.11 14.90
C SER A 47 0.84 -1.96 15.06
N ARG A 48 1.34 -0.73 14.93
CA ARG A 48 0.56 0.50 14.95
C ARG A 48 0.79 1.29 13.67
N THR A 49 -0.27 1.80 13.05
CA THR A 49 -0.15 2.75 11.94
C THR A 49 0.27 4.11 12.49
N VAL A 50 1.42 4.63 12.06
CA VAL A 50 1.93 5.97 12.44
C VAL A 50 1.61 7.05 11.42
N LYS A 51 1.35 6.67 10.16
CA LYS A 51 0.91 7.58 9.10
C LYS A 51 0.10 6.83 8.06
N THR A 52 -1.02 7.42 7.64
CA THR A 52 -1.77 6.99 6.45
C THR A 52 -1.65 8.05 5.36
N ILE A 53 -1.56 7.62 4.10
CA ILE A 53 -1.70 8.45 2.90
C ILE A 53 -2.73 7.75 2.00
N SER A 54 -3.91 8.34 1.85
CA SER A 54 -4.97 7.82 0.98
C SER A 54 -4.81 8.35 -0.45
N PHE A 55 -5.06 7.52 -1.44
CA PHE A 55 -4.92 7.84 -2.87
C PHE A 55 -5.95 7.07 -3.72
N THR A 56 -6.16 7.54 -4.95
CA THR A 56 -6.99 6.86 -5.96
C THR A 56 -6.08 5.99 -6.83
N PRO A 57 -6.14 4.64 -6.78
CA PRO A 57 -5.31 3.79 -7.62
C PRO A 57 -5.78 3.82 -9.08
N SER A 58 -4.86 3.56 -10.02
CA SER A 58 -5.13 3.65 -11.45
C SER A 58 -5.99 2.49 -11.98
N TYR A 59 -7.03 2.84 -12.74
CA TYR A 59 -7.81 1.89 -13.54
C TYR A 59 -7.05 1.50 -14.82
N TRP A 60 -7.21 0.25 -15.26
CA TRP A 60 -6.52 -0.32 -16.43
C TRP A 60 -7.12 0.17 -17.76
N LEU A 61 -6.34 0.90 -18.57
CA LEU A 61 -6.77 1.51 -19.82
C LEU A 61 -5.96 0.98 -21.03
N PRO A 62 -6.57 0.25 -21.99
CA PRO A 62 -5.87 -0.25 -23.17
C PRO A 62 -5.57 0.81 -24.25
N PRO A 63 -4.48 0.68 -25.03
CA PRO A 63 -3.32 -0.16 -24.71
C PRO A 63 -2.57 0.46 -23.54
N ASN A 64 -2.26 -0.35 -22.53
CA ASN A 64 -1.41 0.06 -21.42
C ASN A 64 -0.03 -0.59 -21.65
N PRO A 65 0.90 0.00 -22.43
CA PRO A 65 2.32 -0.35 -22.38
C PRO A 65 2.93 0.12 -21.04
N TYR A 66 2.30 -0.34 -19.95
CA TYR A 66 1.63 0.48 -18.90
C TYR A 66 1.43 1.98 -19.27
N GLY A 67 1.31 3.03 -18.45
CA GLY A 67 1.30 3.23 -17.00
C GLY A 67 2.65 3.27 -16.27
N PHE A 68 3.84 3.63 -16.79
CA PHE A 68 4.25 4.24 -18.07
C PHE A 68 3.33 5.36 -18.60
N ARG A 69 3.44 6.60 -18.13
CA ARG A 69 4.62 7.23 -17.52
C ARG A 69 4.20 8.21 -16.45
N GLY A 70 5.00 8.28 -15.38
CA GLY A 70 4.65 8.97 -14.13
C GLY A 70 4.20 10.41 -14.36
N ALA A 71 2.93 10.68 -14.03
CA ALA A 71 2.35 12.01 -13.99
C ALA A 71 2.73 12.80 -12.72
N LEU A 72 3.65 12.26 -11.90
CA LEU A 72 4.44 12.94 -10.88
C LEU A 72 5.74 12.14 -10.63
N LYS A 73 6.74 12.76 -10.00
CA LYS A 73 8.06 12.16 -9.70
C LYS A 73 8.09 11.33 -8.41
N GLU A 74 6.93 11.03 -7.84
CA GLU A 74 6.75 10.34 -6.57
C GLU A 74 5.92 9.06 -6.78
N LEU A 75 6.07 8.07 -5.89
CA LEU A 75 5.77 6.65 -6.15
C LEU A 75 4.40 6.39 -6.83
N GLY A 76 4.42 6.02 -8.11
CA GLY A 76 3.25 5.51 -8.82
C GLY A 76 3.08 4.00 -8.59
N ILE A 77 2.33 3.61 -7.56
CA ILE A 77 1.98 2.20 -7.32
C ILE A 77 0.69 1.83 -8.06
N CYS A 78 0.72 0.72 -8.80
CA CYS A 78 -0.47 0.06 -9.34
C CYS A 78 -0.83 -1.13 -8.45
N LEU A 79 -2.09 -1.17 -7.99
CA LEU A 79 -2.68 -2.31 -7.29
C LEU A 79 -3.62 -3.02 -8.27
N ILE A 80 -3.58 -4.35 -8.28
CA ILE A 80 -4.35 -5.22 -9.19
C ILE A 80 -5.38 -6.01 -8.38
#